data_AF-A0A6J2B1P8-F1
#
_entry.id   AF-A0A6J2B1P8-F1
#
_cell.length_a   1.000
_cell.length_b   1.000
_cell.length_c   1.000
_cell.angle_alpha   90.00
_cell.angle_beta   90.00
_cell.angle_gamma   90.00
#
_symmetry.space_group_name_H-M   'P 1'
#
loop_
_entity.id
_entity.type
_entity.pdbx_description
1 polymer ?
#
loop_
_entity_poly.entity_id
_entity_poly.type
_entity_poly.pdbx_seq_one_letter_code
_entity_poly.pdbx_strand_id
1 'polypeptide(L)'
;MAEVPEYYDSGPVEGEDLEYEVVDLPSSLKVAQDAEADTMAEECFTTNFICGRKLIHVNCSNLPQMGITDFEDTKAISRHTRVLLGIEEPLFSRTIALPYRDNIGLFLERKGHSGVKSDSLTFSEFVQAAGLQDYAPKTTTPEENEALHYTEP
;
A
#
# COMPACT_ATOMS: atom_id res chain seq x y z
N MET A 1 69.45 11.81 3.07
CA MET A 1 68.84 12.66 4.10
C MET A 1 67.77 13.49 3.42
N ALA A 2 66.50 13.11 3.61
CA ALA A 2 65.35 13.93 3.27
C ALA A 2 64.43 13.88 4.49
N GLU A 3 64.05 15.06 4.98
CA GLU A 3 63.36 15.28 6.24
C GLU A 3 61.94 14.72 6.19
N VAL A 4 61.56 14.03 7.25
CA VAL A 4 60.19 13.55 7.49
C VAL A 4 59.46 14.66 8.27
N PRO A 5 58.39 15.27 7.75
CA PRO A 5 57.58 16.18 8.55
C PRO A 5 56.75 15.37 9.56
N GLU A 6 56.93 15.65 10.85
CA GLU A 6 56.05 15.18 11.90
C GLU A 6 54.78 16.04 12.00
N TYR A 7 53.70 15.35 12.40
CA TYR A 7 52.52 15.84 13.11
C TYR A 7 51.40 16.52 12.32
N TYR A 8 50.45 15.71 11.87
CA TYR A 8 49.03 16.08 11.93
C TYR A 8 48.28 15.00 12.72
N ASP A 9 48.04 15.29 13.99
CA ASP A 9 47.12 14.58 14.86
C ASP A 9 45.71 14.77 14.33
N SER A 10 45.26 13.81 13.52
CA SER A 10 43.86 13.73 13.09
C SER A 10 43.17 12.87 14.13
N GLY A 11 42.60 13.53 15.14
CA GLY A 11 41.61 12.90 16.03
C GLY A 11 40.47 12.26 15.25
N PRO A 12 39.64 11.43 15.89
CA PRO A 12 38.57 10.72 15.20
C PRO A 12 37.63 11.76 14.59
N VAL A 13 37.55 11.77 13.25
CA VAL A 13 36.46 12.43 12.54
C VAL A 13 35.20 11.70 12.98
N GLU A 14 34.42 12.37 13.82
CA GLU A 14 33.06 11.99 14.11
C GLU A 14 32.31 12.01 12.77
N GLY A 15 31.73 10.85 12.41
CA GLY A 15 31.05 10.66 11.15
C GLY A 15 29.84 11.58 11.06
N GLU A 16 29.95 12.56 10.19
CA GLU A 16 28.87 13.40 9.68
C GLU A 16 27.85 12.55 8.90
N ASP A 17 26.70 12.33 9.54
CA ASP A 17 25.34 12.33 9.00
C ASP A 17 25.13 11.76 7.59
N LEU A 18 24.86 10.46 7.51
CA LEU A 18 23.95 9.94 6.49
C LEU A 18 22.58 9.74 7.11
N GLU A 19 21.87 10.85 7.30
CA GLU A 19 20.44 10.86 7.49
C GLU A 19 19.81 10.20 6.25
N TYR A 20 19.30 8.99 6.41
CA TYR A 20 18.32 8.47 5.46
C TYR A 20 17.13 9.40 5.52
N GLU A 21 16.84 10.13 4.43
CA GLU A 21 15.57 10.82 4.26
C GLU A 21 14.45 9.79 4.45
N VAL A 22 13.84 9.82 5.63
CA VAL A 22 12.53 9.25 5.86
C VAL A 22 11.60 10.08 4.99
N VAL A 23 11.23 9.52 3.85
CA VAL A 23 10.22 10.09 2.97
C VAL A 23 8.98 10.34 3.82
N ASP A 24 8.69 11.61 4.08
CA ASP A 24 7.53 12.04 4.87
C ASP A 24 6.27 11.45 4.22
N LEU A 25 5.73 10.42 4.88
CA LEU A 25 4.39 9.93 4.59
C LEU A 25 3.41 11.06 4.91
N PRO A 26 2.43 11.33 4.02
CA PRO A 26 1.59 12.50 4.14
C PRO A 26 0.89 12.55 5.49
N SER A 27 0.90 13.76 6.05
CA SER A 27 0.40 14.21 7.35
C SER A 27 -1.11 13.99 7.60
N SER A 28 -1.78 13.20 6.76
CA SER A 28 -3.15 12.73 6.95
C SER A 28 -3.31 11.71 8.10
N LEU A 29 -2.22 11.17 8.65
CA LEU A 29 -2.25 10.26 9.80
C LEU A 29 -2.31 11.01 11.15
N LYS A 30 -3.17 12.04 11.26
CA LYS A 30 -3.41 12.74 12.52
C LYS A 30 -4.88 13.10 12.70
N VAL A 31 -5.78 12.11 12.57
CA VAL A 31 -7.13 12.25 13.10
C VAL A 31 -7.66 10.90 13.56
N ALA A 32 -7.47 10.61 14.85
CA ALA A 32 -8.44 9.98 15.75
C ALA A 32 -7.70 9.33 16.93
N GLN A 33 -8.17 9.64 18.13
CA GLN A 33 -7.81 8.95 19.35
C GLN A 33 -8.32 7.50 19.28
N ASP A 34 -7.50 6.54 18.87
CA ASP A 34 -7.69 5.08 19.03
C ASP A 34 -6.34 4.38 18.80
N ALA A 35 -5.32 4.72 19.60
CA ALA A 35 -3.92 4.35 19.36
C ALA A 35 -3.55 2.88 19.70
N GLU A 36 -4.51 2.01 19.97
CA GLU A 36 -4.25 0.62 20.39
C GLU A 36 -4.53 -0.42 19.28
N ALA A 37 -5.33 -0.07 18.27
CA ALA A 37 -5.60 -0.95 17.12
C ALA A 37 -4.48 -0.95 16.08
N ASP A 38 -3.80 0.18 15.89
CA ASP A 38 -2.77 0.32 14.85
C ASP A 38 -1.49 -0.48 15.17
N THR A 39 -1.15 -0.61 16.45
CA THR A 39 0.08 -1.30 16.88
C THR A 39 0.03 -2.81 16.64
N MET A 40 -1.10 -3.46 16.92
CA MET A 40 -1.26 -4.91 16.75
C MET A 40 -1.27 -5.31 15.27
N ALA A 41 -1.88 -4.51 14.41
CA ALA A 41 -1.85 -4.74 12.97
C ALA A 41 -0.44 -4.61 12.41
N GLU A 42 0.31 -3.57 12.79
CA GLU A 42 1.69 -3.36 12.36
C GLU A 42 2.62 -4.51 12.78
N GLU A 43 2.49 -4.99 14.02
CA GLU A 43 3.25 -6.15 14.52
C GLU A 43 2.91 -7.42 13.75
N CYS A 44 1.62 -7.65 13.47
CA CYS A 44 1.16 -8.80 12.68
C CYS A 44 1.76 -8.77 11.25
N PHE A 45 1.76 -7.62 10.59
CA PHE A 45 2.26 -7.48 9.22
C PHE A 45 3.78 -7.66 9.15
N THR A 46 4.50 -7.13 10.15
CA THR A 46 5.95 -7.27 10.27
C THR A 46 6.34 -8.73 10.49
N THR A 47 5.65 -9.42 11.40
CA THR A 47 5.89 -10.84 11.70
C THR A 47 5.59 -11.76 10.52
N ASN A 48 4.57 -11.43 9.71
CA ASN A 48 4.19 -12.19 8.52
C ASN A 48 4.96 -11.78 7.24
N PHE A 49 5.95 -10.88 7.37
CA PHE A 49 6.76 -10.37 6.25
C PHE A 49 5.91 -9.86 5.09
N ILE A 50 4.85 -9.10 5.39
CA ILE A 50 3.99 -8.49 4.39
C ILE A 50 4.73 -7.29 3.79
N CYS A 51 5.30 -7.47 2.60
CA CYS A 51 5.87 -6.38 1.81
C CYS A 51 4.81 -5.73 0.92
N GLY A 52 5.08 -4.55 0.35
CA GLY A 52 4.13 -3.84 -0.51
C GLY A 52 3.60 -4.68 -1.68
N ARG A 53 4.38 -5.64 -2.19
CA ARG A 53 3.92 -6.61 -3.21
C ARG A 53 2.93 -7.63 -2.68
N LYS A 54 3.12 -8.10 -1.43
CA LYS A 54 2.21 -9.03 -0.76
C LYS A 54 0.94 -8.35 -0.27
N LEU A 55 0.98 -7.03 -0.05
CA LEU A 55 -0.18 -6.24 0.38
C LEU A 55 -1.39 -6.42 -0.56
N ILE A 56 -1.14 -6.63 -1.85
CA ILE A 56 -2.16 -6.87 -2.88
C ILE A 56 -3.00 -8.13 -2.59
N HIS A 57 -2.46 -9.08 -1.83
CA HIS A 57 -3.12 -10.35 -1.47
C HIS A 57 -3.72 -10.34 -0.05
N VAL A 58 -3.60 -9.23 0.68
CA VAL A 58 -4.26 -9.09 1.99
C VAL A 58 -5.76 -8.86 1.76
N ASN A 59 -6.57 -9.77 2.26
CA ASN A 59 -8.04 -9.75 2.15
C ASN A 59 -8.66 -10.08 3.52
N CYS A 60 -9.95 -9.79 3.70
CA CYS A 60 -10.72 -10.13 4.91
C CYS A 60 -10.60 -11.61 5.31
N SER A 61 -10.49 -12.53 4.36
CA SER A 61 -10.35 -13.96 4.65
C SER A 61 -8.97 -14.38 5.14
N ASN A 62 -7.93 -13.59 4.83
CA ASN A 62 -6.54 -13.92 5.13
C ASN A 62 -6.09 -13.29 6.46
N LEU A 63 -6.70 -12.16 6.85
CA LEU A 63 -6.39 -11.44 8.08
C LEU A 63 -6.52 -12.29 9.37
N PRO A 64 -7.56 -13.15 9.53
CA PRO A 64 -7.65 -14.06 10.67
C PRO A 64 -6.51 -15.07 10.77
N GLN A 65 -5.95 -15.50 9.63
CA GLN A 65 -4.81 -16.43 9.62
C GLN A 65 -3.50 -15.75 10.05
N MET A 66 -3.43 -14.42 9.97
CA MET A 66 -2.27 -13.63 10.39
C MET A 66 -2.33 -13.16 11.84
N GLY A 67 -3.43 -13.45 12.56
CA GLY A 67 -3.64 -13.06 13.97
C GLY A 67 -4.65 -11.94 14.17
N ILE A 68 -5.19 -11.36 13.09
CA ILE A 68 -6.15 -10.25 13.15
C ILE A 68 -7.56 -10.83 13.14
N THR A 69 -8.14 -10.96 14.32
CA THR A 69 -9.43 -11.65 14.52
C THR A 69 -10.58 -10.69 14.81
N ASP A 70 -10.29 -9.43 15.16
CA ASP A 70 -11.33 -8.44 15.38
C ASP A 70 -11.97 -8.02 14.05
N PHE A 71 -13.29 -7.87 14.11
CA PHE A 71 -14.09 -7.56 12.93
C PHE A 71 -13.89 -6.11 12.46
N GLU A 72 -13.79 -5.16 13.39
CA GLU A 72 -13.60 -3.75 13.06
C GLU A 72 -12.19 -3.52 12.52
N ASP A 73 -11.18 -4.17 13.10
CA ASP A 73 -9.81 -4.13 12.57
C ASP A 73 -9.75 -4.72 11.15
N THR A 74 -10.38 -5.87 10.93
CA THR A 74 -10.43 -6.51 9.61
C THR A 74 -11.03 -5.59 8.55
N LYS A 75 -12.12 -4.90 8.92
CA LYS A 75 -12.81 -3.94 8.05
C LYS A 75 -11.95 -2.70 7.80
N ALA A 76 -11.36 -2.13 8.85
CA ALA A 76 -10.50 -0.95 8.78
C ALA A 76 -9.29 -1.21 7.88
N ILE A 77 -8.55 -2.29 8.11
CA ILE A 77 -7.36 -2.66 7.33
C ILE A 77 -7.73 -2.92 5.87
N SER A 78 -8.82 -3.63 5.61
CA SER A 78 -9.25 -3.94 4.24
C SER A 78 -9.64 -2.67 3.48
N ARG A 79 -10.29 -1.71 4.15
CA ARG A 79 -10.59 -0.40 3.55
C ARG A 79 -9.32 0.40 3.28
N HIS A 80 -8.42 0.51 4.25
CA HIS A 80 -7.17 1.26 4.11
C HIS A 80 -6.29 0.68 3.00
N THR A 81 -6.19 -0.64 2.91
CA THR A 81 -5.43 -1.34 1.86
C THR A 81 -5.97 -1.01 0.47
N ARG A 82 -7.30 -0.98 0.30
CA ARG A 82 -7.94 -0.60 -0.97
C ARG A 82 -7.67 0.85 -1.36
N VAL A 83 -7.78 1.78 -0.39
CA VAL A 83 -7.47 3.20 -0.61
C VAL A 83 -6.01 3.39 -1.00
N LEU A 84 -5.08 2.74 -0.30
CA LEU A 84 -3.64 2.84 -0.56
C LEU A 84 -3.27 2.31 -1.95
N LEU A 85 -3.86 1.19 -2.35
CA LEU A 85 -3.61 0.57 -3.67
C LEU A 85 -4.42 1.21 -4.82
N GLY A 86 -5.38 2.09 -4.50
CA GLY A 86 -6.29 2.67 -5.50
C GLY A 86 -7.19 1.63 -6.17
N ILE A 87 -7.61 0.60 -5.44
CA ILE A 87 -8.50 -0.47 -5.95
C ILE A 87 -9.94 -0.17 -5.52
N GLU A 88 -10.91 -0.40 -6.41
CA GLU A 88 -12.33 -0.22 -6.09
C GLU A 88 -12.84 -1.36 -5.22
N GLU A 89 -13.78 -1.07 -4.34
CA GLU A 89 -14.48 -2.12 -3.60
C GLU A 89 -15.43 -2.85 -4.55
N PRO A 90 -15.37 -4.18 -4.65
CA PRO A 90 -16.33 -4.92 -5.44
C PRO A 90 -17.74 -4.70 -4.90
N LEU A 91 -18.62 -4.12 -5.70
CA LEU A 91 -20.03 -3.97 -5.34
C LEU A 91 -20.69 -5.34 -5.18
N PHE A 92 -21.57 -5.48 -4.17
CA PHE A 92 -22.35 -6.70 -3.97
C PHE A 92 -23.21 -7.05 -5.20
N SER A 93 -23.60 -6.06 -6.00
CA SER A 93 -24.39 -6.20 -7.22
C SER A 93 -23.54 -6.45 -8.48
N ARG A 94 -22.23 -6.72 -8.37
CA ARG A 94 -21.36 -6.98 -9.53
C ARG A 94 -21.76 -8.28 -10.22
N THR A 95 -21.89 -8.25 -11.54
CA THR A 95 -22.18 -9.44 -12.36
C THR A 95 -20.99 -10.40 -12.34
N ILE A 96 -21.26 -11.70 -12.22
CA ILE A 96 -20.26 -12.78 -12.31
C ILE A 96 -19.52 -12.86 -13.66
N ALA A 97 -20.03 -12.19 -14.69
CA ALA A 97 -19.37 -12.13 -16.01
C ALA A 97 -18.19 -11.14 -16.02
N LEU A 98 -18.13 -10.23 -15.05
CA LEU A 98 -17.00 -9.31 -14.90
C LEU A 98 -15.86 -10.00 -14.15
N PRO A 99 -14.60 -9.58 -14.37
CA PRO A 99 -13.48 -10.04 -13.56
C PRO A 99 -13.73 -9.81 -12.07
N TYR A 100 -13.05 -10.54 -11.19
CA TYR A 100 -13.23 -10.44 -9.73
C TYR A 100 -12.60 -9.18 -9.11
N ARG A 101 -11.74 -8.47 -9.85
CA ARG A 101 -11.13 -7.18 -9.47
C ARG A 101 -11.16 -6.21 -10.64
N ASP A 102 -10.85 -4.95 -10.37
CA ASP A 102 -10.75 -3.93 -11.42
C ASP A 102 -9.42 -4.03 -12.16
N ASN A 103 -9.30 -3.29 -13.25
CA ASN A 103 -8.11 -3.30 -14.10
C ASN A 103 -6.83 -3.01 -13.31
N ILE A 104 -6.88 -2.07 -12.35
CA ILE A 104 -5.76 -1.76 -11.45
C ILE A 104 -5.47 -2.96 -10.54
N GLY A 105 -6.48 -3.56 -9.92
CA GLY A 105 -6.31 -4.72 -9.06
C GLY A 105 -5.69 -5.92 -9.79
N LEU A 106 -6.15 -6.20 -11.02
CA LEU A 106 -5.63 -7.28 -11.87
C LEU A 106 -4.17 -7.00 -12.31
N PHE A 107 -3.85 -5.75 -12.63
CA PHE A 107 -2.49 -5.34 -12.94
C PHE A 107 -1.55 -5.52 -11.74
N LEU A 108 -1.97 -5.06 -10.57
CA LEU A 108 -1.19 -5.15 -9.34
C LEU A 108 -0.92 -6.62 -8.98
N GLU A 109 -1.91 -7.50 -9.10
CA GLU A 109 -1.70 -8.95 -8.87
C GLU A 109 -0.61 -9.52 -9.76
N ARG A 110 -0.57 -9.11 -11.03
CA ARG A 110 0.49 -9.55 -11.95
C ARG A 110 1.85 -8.94 -11.60
N LYS A 111 1.86 -7.69 -11.13
CA LYS A 111 3.07 -6.95 -10.72
C LYS A 111 3.60 -7.38 -9.34
N GLY A 112 2.77 -7.98 -8.50
CA GLY A 112 3.14 -8.48 -7.17
C GLY A 112 4.13 -9.64 -7.20
N HIS A 113 4.20 -10.38 -8.30
CA HIS A 113 5.20 -11.44 -8.48
C HIS A 113 6.62 -10.87 -8.56
N SER A 114 7.59 -11.60 -8.03
CA SER A 114 9.01 -11.25 -8.15
C SER A 114 9.56 -11.67 -9.51
N GLY A 115 10.33 -10.79 -10.16
CA GLY A 115 11.09 -11.11 -11.36
C GLY A 115 11.07 -10.00 -12.40
N VAL A 116 12.04 -10.05 -13.31
CA VAL A 116 12.31 -9.00 -14.31
C VAL A 116 11.06 -8.63 -15.13
N LYS A 117 10.24 -9.63 -15.49
CA LYS A 117 9.01 -9.42 -16.27
C LYS A 117 7.94 -8.64 -15.52
N SER A 118 7.79 -8.92 -14.22
CA SER A 118 6.81 -8.25 -13.37
C SER A 118 7.27 -6.83 -13.03
N ASP A 119 8.57 -6.67 -12.81
CA ASP A 119 9.19 -5.37 -12.51
C ASP A 119 9.11 -4.42 -13.69
N SER A 120 9.30 -4.92 -14.92
CA SER A 120 9.17 -4.13 -16.14
C SER A 120 7.72 -3.88 -16.59
N LEU A 121 6.73 -4.53 -15.97
CA LEU A 121 5.34 -4.47 -16.43
C LEU A 121 4.75 -3.07 -16.18
N THR A 122 4.33 -2.44 -17.27
CA THR A 122 3.61 -1.16 -17.25
C THR A 122 2.10 -1.39 -17.35
N PHE A 123 1.32 -0.51 -16.73
CA PHE A 123 -0.15 -0.61 -16.75
C PHE A 123 -0.72 -0.55 -18.17
N SER A 124 -0.22 0.34 -19.03
CA SER A 124 -0.67 0.48 -20.42
C SER A 124 -0.46 -0.81 -21.23
N GLU A 125 0.71 -1.44 -21.10
CA GLU A 125 1.03 -2.71 -21.75
C GLU A 125 0.09 -3.82 -21.26
N PHE A 126 -0.20 -3.85 -19.96
CA PHE A 126 -1.13 -4.81 -19.38
C PHE A 126 -2.55 -4.64 -19.94
N VAL A 127 -3.06 -3.41 -20.00
CA VAL A 127 -4.39 -3.10 -20.54
C VAL A 127 -4.50 -3.52 -22.01
N GLN A 128 -3.52 -3.15 -22.83
CA GLN A 128 -3.46 -3.53 -24.25
C GLN A 128 -3.41 -5.05 -24.44
N ALA A 129 -2.56 -5.74 -23.68
CA ALA A 129 -2.40 -7.19 -23.78
C ALA A 129 -3.64 -7.97 -23.29
N ALA A 130 -4.31 -7.47 -22.26
CA ALA A 130 -5.51 -8.10 -21.71
C ALA A 130 -6.78 -7.81 -22.52
N GLY A 131 -6.72 -6.91 -23.51
CA GLY A 131 -7.89 -6.46 -24.25
C GLY A 131 -8.94 -5.79 -23.35
N LEU A 132 -8.50 -5.27 -22.20
CA LEU A 132 -9.35 -4.50 -21.30
C LEU A 132 -9.55 -3.15 -21.97
N GLN A 133 -10.80 -2.76 -22.23
CA GLN A 133 -11.11 -1.39 -22.66
C GLN A 133 -10.65 -0.43 -21.56
N ASP A 134 -10.22 0.77 -21.96
CA ASP A 134 -9.91 1.90 -21.08
C ASP A 134 -11.17 2.29 -20.28
N TYR A 135 -11.51 1.51 -19.26
CA TYR A 135 -12.40 1.97 -18.21
C TYR A 135 -11.60 3.03 -17.45
N ALA A 136 -11.64 4.26 -17.97
CA ALA A 136 -11.27 5.42 -17.21
C ALA A 136 -12.10 5.34 -15.92
N PRO A 137 -11.48 5.12 -14.74
CA PRO A 137 -12.23 5.19 -13.51
C PRO A 137 -12.82 6.59 -13.49
N LYS A 138 -14.15 6.67 -13.34
CA LYS A 138 -14.75 7.93 -12.91
C LYS A 138 -14.06 8.23 -11.59
N THR A 139 -13.17 9.22 -11.59
CA THR A 139 -12.62 9.78 -10.37
C THR A 139 -13.81 10.41 -9.65
N THR A 140 -14.56 9.62 -8.89
CA THR A 140 -15.47 10.13 -7.88
C THR A 140 -14.56 10.74 -6.83
N THR A 141 -14.36 12.05 -6.95
CA THR A 141 -13.82 12.90 -5.91
C THR A 141 -14.50 12.54 -4.58
N PRO A 142 -13.76 12.54 -3.46
CA PRO A 142 -14.31 12.18 -2.16
C PRO A 142 -15.47 13.08 -1.70
N GLU A 143 -15.78 14.19 -2.38
CA GLU A 143 -16.92 15.06 -2.05
C GLU A 143 -18.30 14.49 -2.42
N GLU A 144 -18.41 13.48 -3.29
CA GLU A 144 -19.74 12.96 -3.70
C GLU A 144 -20.29 11.87 -2.76
N ASN A 145 -19.48 11.36 -1.82
CA ASN A 145 -19.91 10.29 -0.92
C ASN A 145 -20.74 10.78 0.28
N GLU A 146 -20.72 12.09 0.61
CA GLU A 146 -21.50 12.65 1.71
C GLU A 146 -22.97 12.89 1.36
N ALA A 147 -23.34 12.90 0.08
CA ALA A 147 -24.69 13.23 -0.38
C ALA A 147 -25.68 12.05 -0.38
N LEU A 148 -25.24 10.83 -0.08
CA LEU A 148 -26.09 9.62 -0.11
C LEU A 148 -26.50 9.10 1.27
N HIS A 149 -26.27 9.87 2.34
CA HIS A 149 -26.82 9.55 3.65
C HIS A 149 -28.30 9.95 3.73
N TYR A 150 -29.16 8.94 3.54
CA TYR A 150 -30.55 8.82 4.00
C TYR A 150 -31.49 9.99 3.68
N THR A 151 -32.15 9.89 2.53
CA THR A 151 -33.57 10.27 2.46
C THR A 151 -34.39 8.99 2.39
N GLU A 152 -35.06 8.65 3.50
CA GLU A 152 -36.17 7.70 3.48
C GLU A 152 -37.49 8.46 3.79
N PRO A 153 -38.61 8.02 3.20
CA PRO A 153 -39.94 8.65 3.28
C PRO A 153 -40.68 8.46 4.62
#